data_AF-A0A2E2L7I2-F1
#
_entry.id   AF-A0A2E2L7I2-F1
#
_cell.length_a   1.000
_cell.length_b   1.000
_cell.length_c   1.000
_cell.angle_alpha   90.00
_cell.angle_beta   90.00
_cell.angle_gamma   90.00
#
_symmetry.space_group_name_H-M   'P 1'
#
loop_
_entity.id
_entity.type
_entity.pdbx_description
1 polymer ?
#
loop_
_entity_poly.entity_id
_entity_poly.type
_entity_poly.pdbx_seq_one_letter_code
_entity_poly.pdbx_strand_id
1 'polypeptide(L)'
;MRRPALTTAALLTSVLLVSGCAATSASSDTATATTTPSTSTESTTSSTVDTSSESGDIDWSTLPTTEVALTDDGLTITEPGTYVLTGSSTGQIVVDSDGLVRIILDGVTIDSADGAAIRVDNAETTVIELAEGSTNSVADASTRSDEEIDGAIYSADDLVITGTGSLEVAANFADGIVGKDDLWIEAGTIAVSSVDDGIRGTDSLTVTGGTIDVDAAGDGIKSSNDTDAGAGQLVVSGGEITITSGDDAVKAEQQVTISGGVIDIVSSVEGIEAPVIVIEGGQTSVNASDDGVNAAASAIVTSGLSISISGGDLSIVMGSGDTDAVDSNGDLSISGGTIDITAQSAFDYDGSGTLTGGTITVNGEEVTELSNQMMGGGMGGGGRP
;
A
#
# COMPACT_ATOMS: atom_id res chain seq x y z
N MET A 1 64.61 -19.09 19.92
CA MET A 1 65.69 -18.72 18.99
C MET A 1 65.22 -17.55 18.13
N ARG A 2 66.05 -16.50 18.03
CA ARG A 2 66.09 -15.40 17.02
C ARG A 2 64.79 -14.65 16.62
N ARG A 3 64.72 -13.36 17.01
CA ARG A 3 64.22 -12.21 16.19
C ARG A 3 65.32 -11.81 15.15
N PRO A 4 65.22 -10.82 14.21
CA PRO A 4 64.20 -9.74 14.01
C PRO A 4 63.90 -9.24 12.54
N ALA A 5 63.00 -8.23 12.45
CA ALA A 5 62.93 -7.01 11.56
C ALA A 5 62.76 -7.17 10.02
N LEU A 6 62.08 -6.28 9.24
CA LEU A 6 62.03 -4.80 9.07
C LEU A 6 60.64 -4.39 8.48
N THR A 7 59.88 -3.38 8.93
CA THR A 7 59.92 -1.90 8.70
C THR A 7 59.81 -1.38 7.26
N THR A 8 58.74 -0.61 6.96
CA THR A 8 58.70 0.63 6.14
C THR A 8 57.26 1.19 6.11
N ALA A 9 57.01 2.43 5.72
CA ALA A 9 57.14 3.68 6.48
C ALA A 9 56.03 4.64 5.97
N ALA A 10 55.73 5.66 6.77
CA ALA A 10 54.57 6.55 6.70
C ALA A 10 54.64 7.73 5.71
N LEU A 11 53.55 8.51 5.74
CA LEU A 11 53.37 9.96 5.46
C LEU A 11 53.04 10.39 4.01
N LEU A 12 51.87 11.02 3.85
CA LEU A 12 51.72 12.19 2.98
C LEU A 12 50.83 13.26 3.63
N THR A 13 51.25 14.49 3.42
CA THR A 13 51.00 15.74 4.16
C THR A 13 49.94 16.63 3.51
N SER A 14 49.23 17.37 4.36
CA SER A 14 48.38 18.54 4.08
C SER A 14 49.16 19.78 3.59
N VAL A 15 48.57 20.56 2.66
CA VAL A 15 48.95 21.97 2.39
C VAL A 15 47.69 22.81 2.13
N LEU A 16 47.47 23.82 2.98
CA LEU A 16 46.61 24.99 2.75
C LEU A 16 47.41 26.07 2.01
N LEU A 17 46.79 26.77 1.05
CA LEU A 17 47.25 28.06 0.55
C LEU A 17 46.07 29.04 0.44
N VAL A 18 46.12 30.07 1.28
CA VAL A 18 45.36 31.32 1.16
C VAL A 18 46.17 32.28 0.29
N SER A 19 45.51 32.98 -0.64
CA SER A 19 45.95 34.28 -1.13
C SER A 19 44.74 35.08 -1.60
N GLY A 20 44.43 36.13 -0.84
CA GLY A 20 43.62 37.25 -1.30
C GLY A 20 44.49 38.25 -2.06
N CYS A 21 43.88 38.99 -2.98
CA CYS A 21 44.40 40.27 -3.44
C CYS A 21 43.24 41.20 -3.82
N ALA A 22 43.50 42.48 -3.65
CA ALA A 22 42.55 43.54 -3.36
C ALA A 22 41.80 44.14 -4.57
N ALA A 23 40.78 44.92 -4.23
CA ALA A 23 39.87 45.66 -5.09
C ALA A 23 40.52 46.73 -5.99
N THR A 24 39.92 46.98 -7.15
CA THR A 24 39.92 48.28 -7.84
C THR A 24 38.63 48.44 -8.62
N SER A 25 37.91 49.53 -8.36
CA SER A 25 36.62 49.88 -8.97
C SER A 25 36.77 50.34 -10.42
N ALA A 26 35.85 49.90 -11.28
CA ALA A 26 35.51 50.57 -12.53
C ALA A 26 34.00 50.44 -12.79
N SER A 27 33.38 51.59 -13.05
CA SER A 27 31.95 51.80 -13.25
C SER A 27 31.56 51.46 -14.70
N SER A 28 30.47 50.74 -14.91
CA SER A 28 29.75 50.76 -16.19
C SER A 28 28.28 50.37 -16.00
N ASP A 29 27.41 51.20 -16.56
CA ASP A 29 25.95 51.14 -16.58
C ASP A 29 25.35 49.74 -16.76
N THR A 30 24.40 49.36 -15.89
CA THR A 30 23.53 48.21 -16.12
C THR A 30 22.11 48.70 -16.40
N ALA A 31 21.67 48.44 -17.62
CA ALA A 31 20.31 48.70 -18.10
C ALA A 31 19.29 47.83 -17.34
N THR A 32 18.19 48.46 -16.95
CA THR A 32 17.00 47.81 -16.42
C THR A 32 16.37 46.92 -17.49
N ALA A 33 16.30 45.61 -17.25
CA ALA A 33 15.48 44.68 -18.00
C ALA A 33 14.50 44.00 -17.04
N THR A 34 13.29 44.55 -16.98
CA THR A 34 12.11 43.91 -16.40
C THR A 34 11.80 42.64 -17.18
N THR A 35 11.88 41.48 -16.54
CA THR A 35 11.32 40.24 -17.09
C THR A 35 10.41 39.60 -16.04
N THR A 36 9.15 39.48 -16.43
CA THR A 36 8.02 38.88 -15.75
C THR A 36 8.29 37.42 -15.42
N PRO A 37 7.96 36.90 -14.23
CA PRO A 37 8.00 35.46 -13.99
C PRO A 37 6.84 34.81 -14.75
N SER A 38 7.15 33.92 -15.68
CA SER A 38 6.17 32.99 -16.26
C SER A 38 5.82 31.96 -15.19
N THR A 39 4.57 31.97 -14.74
CA THR A 39 3.95 30.86 -14.02
C THR A 39 3.85 29.68 -14.98
N SER A 40 4.70 28.67 -14.79
CA SER A 40 4.51 27.35 -15.36
C SER A 40 3.42 26.65 -14.55
N THR A 41 2.24 26.53 -15.14
CA THR A 41 1.19 25.62 -14.67
C THR A 41 1.67 24.21 -14.97
N GLU A 42 2.07 23.46 -13.94
CA GLU A 42 2.22 22.02 -14.05
C GLU A 42 0.81 21.44 -14.15
N SER A 43 0.46 20.95 -15.33
CA SER A 43 -0.66 20.03 -15.50
C SER A 43 -0.23 18.71 -14.89
N THR A 44 -0.76 18.37 -13.73
CA THR A 44 -0.83 17.00 -13.23
C THR A 44 -1.58 16.17 -14.27
N THR A 45 -0.81 15.42 -15.04
CA THR A 45 -1.34 14.41 -15.95
C THR A 45 -1.73 13.26 -15.05
N SER A 46 -3.03 12.99 -14.91
CA SER A 46 -3.53 11.75 -14.29
C SER A 46 -2.95 10.60 -15.10
N SER A 47 -1.88 10.01 -14.58
CA SER A 47 -1.36 8.73 -15.04
C SER A 47 -2.38 7.69 -14.61
N THR A 48 -3.14 7.16 -15.56
CA THR A 48 -3.94 5.95 -15.33
C THR A 48 -2.97 4.85 -14.95
N VAL A 49 -3.01 4.42 -13.69
CA VAL A 49 -2.30 3.23 -13.21
C VAL A 49 -2.83 2.04 -14.01
N ASP A 50 -1.94 1.22 -14.57
CA ASP A 50 -2.36 0.00 -15.24
C ASP A 50 -2.77 -1.01 -14.17
N THR A 51 -4.05 -1.41 -14.17
CA THR A 51 -4.62 -2.29 -13.15
C THR A 51 -4.80 -3.72 -13.65
N SER A 52 -4.43 -4.01 -14.91
CA SER A 52 -4.58 -5.36 -15.46
C SER A 52 -3.45 -6.26 -14.99
N SER A 53 -3.81 -7.39 -14.40
CA SER A 53 -2.88 -8.52 -14.33
C SER A 53 -2.75 -9.12 -15.73
N GLU A 54 -1.56 -9.60 -16.11
CA GLU A 54 -1.40 -10.36 -17.37
C GLU A 54 -1.97 -11.79 -17.26
N SER A 55 -2.45 -12.19 -16.07
CA SER A 55 -2.82 -13.59 -15.77
C SER A 55 -4.00 -14.13 -16.58
N GLY A 56 -4.96 -13.26 -16.93
CA GLY A 56 -6.13 -13.61 -17.74
C GLY A 56 -5.82 -13.89 -19.21
N ASP A 57 -4.66 -13.42 -19.69
CA ASP A 57 -4.21 -13.60 -21.07
C ASP A 57 -3.31 -14.83 -21.25
N ILE A 58 -2.93 -15.50 -20.15
CA ILE A 58 -2.09 -16.70 -20.16
C ILE A 58 -2.88 -17.91 -20.66
N ASP A 59 -2.43 -18.54 -21.75
CA ASP A 59 -2.93 -19.82 -22.21
C ASP A 59 -2.31 -20.99 -21.43
N TRP A 60 -2.83 -21.24 -20.22
CA TRP A 60 -2.42 -22.34 -19.35
C TRP A 60 -2.52 -23.72 -19.99
N SER A 61 -3.34 -23.90 -21.04
CA SER A 61 -3.50 -25.19 -21.72
C SER A 61 -2.26 -25.63 -22.51
N THR A 62 -1.32 -24.70 -22.74
CA THR A 62 -0.05 -24.96 -23.42
C THR A 62 1.05 -25.45 -22.48
N LEU A 63 0.86 -25.32 -21.17
CA LEU A 63 1.80 -25.72 -20.12
C LEU A 63 1.42 -27.08 -19.51
N PRO A 64 2.37 -27.84 -18.95
CA PRO A 64 2.07 -29.12 -18.32
C PRO A 64 1.23 -28.95 -17.06
N THR A 65 0.34 -29.92 -16.80
CA THR A 65 -0.42 -30.01 -15.54
C THR A 65 0.07 -31.19 -14.71
N THR A 66 0.35 -30.95 -13.43
CA THR A 66 0.80 -31.94 -12.46
C THR A 66 -0.17 -31.98 -11.27
N GLU A 67 -0.70 -33.16 -10.96
CA GLU A 67 -1.52 -33.42 -9.78
C GLU A 67 -0.61 -33.83 -8.61
N VAL A 68 -0.75 -33.17 -7.45
CA VAL A 68 0.09 -33.42 -6.27
C VAL A 68 -0.79 -33.58 -5.03
N ALA A 69 -0.67 -34.75 -4.39
CA ALA A 69 -1.14 -34.93 -3.03
C ALA A 69 0.01 -34.58 -2.09
N LEU A 70 -0.20 -33.54 -1.27
CA LEU A 70 0.82 -33.03 -0.36
C LEU A 70 1.20 -34.05 0.72
N THR A 71 2.45 -33.94 1.16
CA THR A 71 3.02 -34.70 2.27
C THR A 71 3.78 -33.74 3.17
N ASP A 72 4.16 -34.18 4.37
CA ASP A 72 4.90 -33.35 5.33
C ASP A 72 6.28 -32.86 4.83
N ASP A 73 6.79 -33.44 3.73
CA ASP A 73 8.03 -33.00 3.07
C ASP A 73 7.85 -31.69 2.26
N GLY A 74 6.62 -31.20 2.06
CA GLY A 74 6.33 -30.03 1.23
C GLY A 74 6.42 -30.30 -0.27
N LEU A 75 6.63 -29.24 -1.06
CA LEU A 75 6.81 -29.31 -2.52
C LEU A 75 7.78 -28.22 -2.99
N THR A 76 8.67 -28.56 -3.92
CA THR A 76 9.45 -27.57 -4.67
C THR A 76 9.08 -27.64 -6.14
N ILE A 77 8.66 -26.51 -6.69
CA ILE A 77 8.27 -26.31 -8.09
C ILE A 77 9.42 -25.59 -8.79
N THR A 78 10.05 -26.23 -9.77
CA THR A 78 11.17 -25.65 -10.53
C THR A 78 10.89 -25.49 -12.02
N GLU A 79 9.76 -25.98 -12.51
CA GLU A 79 9.41 -25.96 -13.92
C GLU A 79 8.09 -25.18 -14.11
N PRO A 80 7.94 -24.42 -15.22
CA PRO A 80 6.69 -23.75 -15.54
C PRO A 80 5.56 -24.76 -15.73
N GLY A 81 4.36 -24.44 -15.26
CA GLY A 81 3.26 -25.39 -15.28
C GLY A 81 2.10 -25.05 -14.35
N THR A 82 1.06 -25.88 -14.44
CA THR A 82 -0.03 -25.92 -13.49
C THR A 82 0.18 -27.05 -12.50
N TYR A 83 0.03 -26.76 -11.21
CA TYR A 83 0.17 -27.70 -10.10
C TYR A 83 -1.13 -27.73 -9.31
N VAL A 84 -1.86 -28.84 -9.39
CA VAL A 84 -3.11 -29.04 -8.64
C VAL A 84 -2.75 -29.70 -7.32
N LEU A 85 -2.89 -28.96 -6.22
CA LEU A 85 -2.50 -29.38 -4.90
C LEU A 85 -3.73 -29.83 -4.09
N THR A 86 -3.60 -30.96 -3.42
CA THR A 86 -4.62 -31.52 -2.52
C THR A 86 -3.97 -32.04 -1.23
N GLY A 87 -4.73 -32.17 -0.14
CA GLY A 87 -4.24 -32.78 1.10
C GLY A 87 -3.50 -31.82 2.01
N SER A 88 -2.61 -32.32 2.86
CA SER A 88 -1.97 -31.52 3.92
C SER A 88 -0.45 -31.60 3.91
N SER A 89 0.21 -30.53 4.37
CA SER A 89 1.66 -30.46 4.53
C SER A 89 2.02 -29.67 5.79
N THR A 90 3.08 -30.10 6.48
CA THR A 90 3.82 -29.26 7.44
C THR A 90 5.10 -28.66 6.86
N GLY A 91 5.46 -29.01 5.63
CA GLY A 91 6.53 -28.40 4.85
C GLY A 91 6.02 -27.29 3.95
N GLN A 92 6.94 -26.45 3.46
CA GLN A 92 6.64 -25.32 2.58
C GLN A 92 6.29 -25.77 1.15
N ILE A 93 5.53 -24.94 0.43
CA ILE A 93 5.46 -24.97 -1.03
C ILE A 93 6.40 -23.89 -1.55
N VAL A 94 7.49 -24.29 -2.20
CA VAL A 94 8.52 -23.38 -2.74
C VAL A 94 8.42 -23.34 -4.25
N VAL A 95 8.35 -22.15 -4.84
CA VAL A 95 8.44 -21.92 -6.28
C VAL A 95 9.79 -21.26 -6.59
N ASP A 96 10.58 -21.91 -7.43
CA ASP A 96 11.88 -21.43 -7.93
C ASP A 96 11.99 -21.80 -9.41
N SER A 97 11.24 -21.09 -10.25
CA SER A 97 11.11 -21.37 -11.68
C SER A 97 11.26 -20.10 -12.52
N ASP A 98 11.90 -20.18 -13.68
CA ASP A 98 12.08 -19.00 -14.56
C ASP A 98 10.84 -18.66 -15.43
N GLY A 99 9.66 -19.18 -15.11
CA GLY A 99 8.47 -19.00 -15.97
C GLY A 99 7.15 -19.03 -15.23
N LEU A 100 6.05 -19.08 -15.98
CA LEU A 100 4.68 -19.03 -15.47
C LEU A 100 4.33 -20.27 -14.63
N VAL A 101 3.90 -20.05 -13.39
CA VAL A 101 3.47 -21.11 -12.46
C VAL A 101 2.05 -20.83 -11.99
N ARG A 102 1.16 -21.81 -12.14
CA ARG A 102 -0.19 -21.79 -11.55
C ARG A 102 -0.30 -22.86 -10.49
N ILE A 103 -0.62 -22.46 -9.27
CA ILE A 103 -0.89 -23.35 -8.15
C ILE A 103 -2.40 -23.36 -7.92
N ILE A 104 -3.05 -24.49 -8.18
CA ILE A 104 -4.47 -24.67 -7.87
C ILE A 104 -4.59 -25.30 -6.49
N LEU A 105 -5.21 -24.58 -5.56
CA LEU A 105 -5.49 -25.06 -4.20
C LEU A 105 -6.88 -25.72 -4.16
N ASP A 106 -6.88 -27.06 -4.09
CA ASP A 106 -8.09 -27.89 -4.09
C ASP A 106 -8.22 -28.68 -2.78
N GLY A 107 -8.52 -27.95 -1.69
CA GLY A 107 -8.75 -28.53 -0.37
C GLY A 107 -7.44 -28.81 0.36
N VAL A 108 -6.54 -27.82 0.38
CA VAL A 108 -5.23 -27.96 1.02
C VAL A 108 -5.19 -27.41 2.44
N THR A 109 -4.33 -28.00 3.28
CA THR A 109 -3.92 -27.43 4.57
C THR A 109 -2.40 -27.41 4.64
N ILE A 110 -1.78 -26.24 4.64
CA ILE A 110 -0.34 -26.07 4.70
C ILE A 110 0.01 -25.35 6.00
N ASP A 111 0.31 -26.12 7.05
CA ASP A 111 0.69 -25.61 8.37
C ASP A 111 2.21 -25.71 8.51
N SER A 112 2.93 -24.79 7.87
CA SER A 112 4.38 -24.83 7.80
C SER A 112 5.01 -24.79 9.19
N ALA A 113 5.80 -25.81 9.49
CA ALA A 113 6.55 -25.89 10.75
C ALA A 113 7.84 -25.05 10.73
N ASP A 114 8.24 -24.57 9.54
CA ASP A 114 9.48 -23.81 9.33
C ASP A 114 9.29 -22.84 8.14
N GLY A 115 9.36 -21.54 8.41
CA GLY A 115 9.20 -20.48 7.39
C GLY A 115 7.76 -20.21 6.93
N ALA A 116 7.64 -19.58 5.77
CA ALA A 116 6.37 -19.34 5.07
C ALA A 116 5.67 -20.66 4.67
N ALA A 117 4.36 -20.61 4.44
CA ALA A 117 3.61 -21.75 3.92
C ALA A 117 3.78 -21.91 2.42
N ILE A 118 3.67 -20.79 1.70
CA ILE A 118 3.92 -20.70 0.25
C ILE A 118 4.97 -19.61 0.05
N ARG A 119 6.08 -19.97 -0.60
CA ARG A 119 7.19 -19.06 -0.88
C ARG A 119 7.56 -19.12 -2.36
N VAL A 120 7.46 -18.00 -3.05
CA VAL A 120 7.96 -17.83 -4.42
C VAL A 120 9.29 -17.10 -4.34
N ASP A 121 10.36 -17.84 -4.60
CA ASP A 121 11.73 -17.33 -4.67
C ASP A 121 12.03 -16.73 -6.06
N ASN A 122 11.44 -17.30 -7.11
CA ASN A 122 11.54 -16.86 -8.50
C ASN A 122 10.37 -17.41 -9.35
N ALA A 123 9.72 -16.55 -10.13
CA ALA A 123 8.71 -16.86 -11.16
C ALA A 123 8.59 -15.72 -12.17
N GLU A 124 8.18 -16.01 -13.41
CA GLU A 124 7.72 -14.91 -14.30
C GLU A 124 6.43 -14.29 -13.75
N THR A 125 5.51 -15.15 -13.30
CA THR A 125 4.32 -14.79 -12.54
C THR A 125 3.84 -16.04 -11.83
N THR A 126 3.46 -15.92 -10.56
CA THR A 126 2.75 -17.00 -9.86
C THR A 126 1.27 -16.68 -9.75
N VAL A 127 0.41 -17.61 -10.20
CA VAL A 127 -1.04 -17.54 -10.01
C VAL A 127 -1.46 -18.58 -8.98
N ILE A 128 -1.97 -18.14 -7.84
CA ILE A 128 -2.65 -19.00 -6.87
C ILE A 128 -4.14 -18.98 -7.19
N GLU A 129 -4.68 -20.13 -7.60
CA GLU A 129 -6.09 -20.29 -7.90
C GLU A 129 -6.80 -21.13 -6.85
N LEU A 130 -7.83 -20.56 -6.23
CA LEU A 130 -8.70 -21.23 -5.28
C LEU A 130 -9.76 -22.03 -6.05
N ALA A 131 -9.63 -23.36 -6.07
CA ALA A 131 -10.54 -24.24 -6.80
C ALA A 131 -12.00 -24.05 -6.34
N GLU A 132 -12.95 -24.12 -7.27
CA GLU A 132 -14.37 -23.93 -6.97
C GLU A 132 -14.85 -24.89 -5.86
N GLY A 133 -15.43 -24.35 -4.80
CA GLY A 133 -15.98 -25.12 -3.69
C GLY A 133 -14.92 -25.75 -2.76
N SER A 134 -13.64 -25.44 -2.96
CA SER A 134 -12.58 -25.87 -2.05
C SER A 134 -12.46 -24.94 -0.84
N THR A 135 -11.95 -25.48 0.27
CA THR A 135 -11.54 -24.72 1.45
C THR A 135 -10.08 -25.01 1.71
N ASN A 136 -9.26 -23.97 1.71
CA ASN A 136 -7.83 -24.06 1.85
C ASN A 136 -7.37 -23.28 3.08
N SER A 137 -6.33 -23.75 3.75
CA SER A 137 -5.71 -23.03 4.86
C SER A 137 -4.19 -23.03 4.71
N VAL A 138 -3.58 -21.89 5.01
CA VAL A 138 -2.13 -21.74 5.10
C VAL A 138 -1.79 -21.09 6.44
N ALA A 139 -0.78 -21.63 7.10
CA ALA A 139 -0.24 -21.08 8.33
C ALA A 139 1.28 -21.17 8.31
N ASP A 140 1.94 -20.13 8.77
CA ASP A 140 3.38 -20.03 8.79
C ASP A 140 3.95 -20.27 10.20
N ALA A 141 5.26 -20.48 10.31
CA ALA A 141 5.89 -20.72 11.60
C ALA A 141 6.06 -19.41 12.38
N SER A 142 5.56 -19.33 13.63
CA SER A 142 5.69 -18.13 14.47
C SER A 142 7.13 -17.72 14.82
N THR A 143 8.09 -18.63 14.65
CA THR A 143 9.51 -18.38 14.85
C THR A 143 10.29 -19.09 13.77
N ARG A 144 11.12 -18.35 13.03
CA ARG A 144 11.90 -18.85 11.89
C ARG A 144 13.24 -18.12 11.79
N SER A 145 14.13 -18.58 10.90
CA SER A 145 15.47 -17.97 10.71
C SER A 145 15.60 -17.11 9.46
N ASP A 146 14.65 -17.24 8.53
CA ASP A 146 14.53 -16.54 7.26
C ASP A 146 13.66 -15.29 7.42
N GLU A 147 14.11 -14.35 8.25
CA GLU A 147 13.35 -13.13 8.60
C GLU A 147 13.13 -12.16 7.42
N GLU A 148 13.78 -12.39 6.27
CA GLU A 148 13.54 -11.66 5.02
C GLU A 148 12.21 -12.06 4.36
N ILE A 149 11.73 -13.27 4.65
CA ILE A 149 10.45 -13.80 4.17
C ILE A 149 9.38 -13.44 5.19
N ASP A 150 8.75 -12.30 4.93
CA ASP A 150 7.85 -11.59 5.82
C ASP A 150 6.36 -11.96 5.65
N GLY A 151 6.02 -12.84 4.71
CA GLY A 151 4.65 -13.32 4.49
C GLY A 151 4.41 -14.79 4.86
N ALA A 152 3.19 -15.14 5.28
CA ALA A 152 2.75 -16.53 5.30
C ALA A 152 2.58 -17.11 3.89
N ILE A 153 2.09 -16.25 2.98
CA ILE A 153 2.28 -16.38 1.54
C ILE A 153 3.23 -15.26 1.13
N TYR A 154 4.36 -15.61 0.53
CA TYR A 154 5.37 -14.67 0.10
C TYR A 154 5.72 -14.87 -1.36
N SER A 155 5.87 -13.79 -2.10
CA SER A 155 6.42 -13.80 -3.46
C SER A 155 7.47 -12.72 -3.65
N ALA A 156 8.63 -13.12 -4.17
CA ALA A 156 9.67 -12.20 -4.62
C ALA A 156 9.33 -11.53 -5.96
N ASP A 157 8.42 -12.11 -6.75
CA ASP A 157 7.96 -11.60 -8.04
C ASP A 157 6.42 -11.41 -8.04
N ASP A 158 5.86 -11.09 -9.20
CA ASP A 158 4.43 -10.92 -9.42
C ASP A 158 3.57 -12.10 -8.93
N LEU A 159 2.53 -11.75 -8.17
CA LEU A 159 1.60 -12.70 -7.56
C LEU A 159 0.15 -12.34 -7.87
N VAL A 160 -0.61 -13.32 -8.33
CA VAL A 160 -2.06 -13.21 -8.55
C VAL A 160 -2.80 -14.23 -7.70
N ILE A 161 -3.84 -13.80 -7.00
CA ILE A 161 -4.79 -14.66 -6.31
C ILE A 161 -6.15 -14.57 -7.01
N THR A 162 -6.69 -15.73 -7.41
CA THR A 162 -7.92 -15.83 -8.18
C THR A 162 -8.70 -17.10 -7.83
N GLY A 163 -9.80 -17.37 -8.54
CA GLY A 163 -10.68 -18.52 -8.29
C GLY A 163 -11.82 -18.23 -7.32
N THR A 164 -12.67 -19.23 -7.07
CA THR A 164 -13.93 -19.05 -6.29
C THR A 164 -13.98 -19.89 -5.02
N GLY A 165 -12.92 -20.64 -4.72
CA GLY A 165 -12.76 -21.32 -3.42
C GLY A 165 -12.43 -20.35 -2.29
N SER A 166 -12.24 -20.91 -1.09
CA SER A 166 -11.85 -20.15 0.10
C SER A 166 -10.40 -20.40 0.52
N LEU A 167 -9.78 -19.39 1.12
CA LEU A 167 -8.42 -19.41 1.67
C LEU A 167 -8.40 -18.73 3.04
N GLU A 168 -8.01 -19.46 4.08
CA GLU A 168 -7.66 -18.90 5.40
C GLU A 168 -6.14 -18.78 5.50
N VAL A 169 -5.63 -17.59 5.84
CA VAL A 169 -4.21 -17.29 6.03
C VAL A 169 -3.98 -16.91 7.49
N ALA A 170 -3.16 -17.69 8.19
CA ALA A 170 -2.72 -17.41 9.55
C ALA A 170 -1.22 -17.07 9.56
N ALA A 171 -0.90 -15.77 9.57
CA ALA A 171 0.45 -15.25 9.67
C ALA A 171 0.85 -15.00 11.12
N ASN A 172 1.59 -15.94 11.67
CA ASN A 172 2.06 -15.96 13.05
C ASN A 172 3.42 -15.28 13.23
N PHE A 173 4.13 -14.96 12.15
CA PHE A 173 5.46 -14.36 12.20
C PHE A 173 5.47 -12.86 11.93
N ALA A 174 4.86 -12.44 10.81
CA ALA A 174 4.75 -11.05 10.39
C ALA A 174 3.45 -10.88 9.59
N ASP A 175 3.56 -10.73 8.28
CA ASP A 175 2.46 -10.35 7.40
C ASP A 175 1.70 -11.55 6.83
N GLY A 176 0.45 -11.32 6.43
CA GLY A 176 -0.39 -12.33 5.79
C GLY A 176 0.10 -12.75 4.41
N ILE A 177 -0.17 -11.91 3.42
CA ILE A 177 0.13 -12.14 2.01
C ILE A 177 1.04 -11.02 1.53
N VAL A 178 2.23 -11.38 1.03
CA VAL A 178 3.24 -10.43 0.55
C VAL A 178 3.63 -10.74 -0.89
N GLY A 179 3.53 -9.73 -1.75
CA GLY A 179 4.20 -9.68 -3.05
C GLY A 179 5.23 -8.54 -3.06
N LYS A 180 6.47 -8.82 -3.45
CA LYS A 180 7.54 -7.79 -3.52
C LYS A 180 7.46 -6.94 -4.79
N ASP A 181 6.91 -7.49 -5.86
CA ASP A 181 6.56 -6.73 -7.06
C ASP A 181 5.04 -6.44 -7.02
N ASP A 182 4.31 -6.74 -8.09
CA ASP A 182 2.87 -6.47 -8.17
C ASP A 182 2.04 -7.62 -7.58
N LEU A 183 1.06 -7.27 -6.75
CA LEU A 183 0.11 -8.20 -6.15
C LEU A 183 -1.32 -7.90 -6.61
N TRP A 184 -1.96 -8.88 -7.26
CA TRP A 184 -3.37 -8.81 -7.64
C TRP A 184 -4.24 -9.77 -6.85
N ILE A 185 -5.38 -9.29 -6.37
CA ILE A 185 -6.47 -10.11 -5.85
C ILE A 185 -7.69 -9.91 -6.75
N GLU A 186 -8.00 -10.94 -7.53
CA GLU A 186 -9.07 -10.90 -8.53
C GLU A 186 -10.37 -11.51 -8.05
N ALA A 187 -10.27 -12.55 -7.22
CA ALA A 187 -11.42 -13.32 -6.73
C ALA A 187 -11.04 -14.18 -5.52
N GLY A 188 -12.05 -14.83 -4.94
CA GLY A 188 -11.89 -15.78 -3.83
C GLY A 188 -12.64 -15.34 -2.57
N THR A 189 -12.77 -16.25 -1.62
CA THR A 189 -13.14 -15.91 -0.24
C THR A 189 -11.90 -16.03 0.63
N ILE A 190 -11.28 -14.90 0.97
CA ILE A 190 -9.97 -14.85 1.60
C ILE A 190 -10.13 -14.27 3.00
N ALA A 191 -9.65 -14.98 4.02
CA ALA A 191 -9.57 -14.48 5.39
C ALA A 191 -8.10 -14.46 5.82
N VAL A 192 -7.62 -13.32 6.32
CA VAL A 192 -6.22 -13.12 6.73
C VAL A 192 -6.19 -12.67 8.19
N SER A 193 -5.45 -13.41 9.02
CA SER A 193 -5.05 -12.97 10.35
C SER A 193 -3.54 -12.84 10.43
N SER A 194 -3.03 -11.67 10.82
CA SER A 194 -1.59 -11.41 10.86
C SER A 194 -1.16 -10.69 12.14
N VAL A 195 0.10 -10.88 12.51
CA VAL A 195 0.73 -10.20 13.68
C VAL A 195 1.40 -8.88 13.31
N ASP A 196 1.45 -8.55 12.02
CA ASP A 196 1.89 -7.28 11.45
C ASP A 196 0.88 -6.87 10.36
N ASP A 197 1.29 -6.66 9.09
CA ASP A 197 0.39 -6.23 8.03
C ASP A 197 -0.49 -7.39 7.49
N GLY A 198 -1.71 -7.11 7.04
CA GLY A 198 -2.60 -8.12 6.47
C GLY A 198 -2.16 -8.55 5.07
N ILE A 199 -2.36 -7.67 4.09
CA ILE A 199 -2.02 -7.92 2.68
C ILE A 199 -1.15 -6.78 2.18
N ARG A 200 0.06 -7.10 1.70
CA ARG A 200 1.02 -6.12 1.23
C ARG A 200 1.55 -6.44 -0.17
N GLY A 201 1.31 -5.53 -1.10
CA GLY A 201 1.97 -5.52 -2.41
C GLY A 201 2.99 -4.39 -2.44
N THR A 202 4.28 -4.69 -2.47
CA THR A 202 5.32 -3.66 -2.32
C THR A 202 5.27 -2.67 -3.47
N ASP A 203 5.32 -3.10 -4.73
CA ASP A 203 5.22 -2.19 -5.87
C ASP A 203 3.78 -1.79 -6.18
N SER A 204 2.86 -2.74 -6.13
CA SER A 204 1.43 -2.42 -6.13
C SER A 204 0.58 -3.48 -5.46
N LEU A 205 -0.56 -3.04 -4.95
CA LEU A 205 -1.66 -3.92 -4.54
C LEU A 205 -2.92 -3.53 -5.31
N THR A 206 -3.42 -4.44 -6.14
CA THR A 206 -4.65 -4.23 -6.91
C THR A 206 -5.71 -5.25 -6.53
N VAL A 207 -6.86 -4.77 -6.05
CA VAL A 207 -8.04 -5.59 -5.74
C VAL A 207 -9.14 -5.31 -6.76
N THR A 208 -9.51 -6.32 -7.54
CA THR A 208 -10.57 -6.22 -8.56
C THR A 208 -11.81 -7.04 -8.20
N GLY A 209 -11.72 -7.94 -7.21
CA GLY A 209 -12.83 -8.78 -6.77
C GLY A 209 -12.52 -9.62 -5.53
N GLY A 210 -13.44 -10.53 -5.20
CA GLY A 210 -13.37 -11.40 -4.02
C GLY A 210 -14.15 -10.89 -2.81
N THR A 211 -14.27 -11.74 -1.80
CA THR A 211 -14.71 -11.40 -0.45
C THR A 211 -13.50 -11.57 0.46
N ILE A 212 -13.01 -10.49 1.05
CA ILE A 212 -11.75 -10.41 1.76
C ILE A 212 -12.01 -9.93 3.19
N ASP A 213 -11.57 -10.68 4.17
CA ASP A 213 -11.65 -10.34 5.60
C ASP A 213 -10.24 -10.26 6.17
N VAL A 214 -9.85 -9.13 6.73
CA VAL A 214 -8.50 -8.88 7.25
C VAL A 214 -8.56 -8.48 8.72
N ASP A 215 -7.86 -9.22 9.57
CA ASP A 215 -7.58 -8.93 10.98
C ASP A 215 -6.07 -8.83 11.18
N ALA A 216 -5.55 -7.61 11.11
CA ALA A 216 -4.13 -7.31 11.14
C ALA A 216 -3.75 -6.52 12.40
N ALA A 217 -2.60 -6.80 13.00
CA ALA A 217 -2.10 -6.02 14.13
C ALA A 217 -1.34 -4.74 13.68
N GLY A 218 -0.85 -4.70 12.45
CA GLY A 218 -0.33 -3.54 11.74
C GLY A 218 -1.37 -2.98 10.77
N ASP A 219 -0.97 -2.73 9.53
CA ASP A 219 -1.86 -2.20 8.49
C ASP A 219 -2.76 -3.31 7.91
N GLY A 220 -3.99 -2.97 7.52
CA GLY A 220 -4.92 -3.91 6.90
C GLY A 220 -4.46 -4.35 5.51
N ILE A 221 -4.56 -3.43 4.55
CA ILE A 221 -4.04 -3.61 3.19
C ILE A 221 -3.09 -2.47 2.82
N LYS A 222 -1.95 -2.81 2.19
CA LYS A 222 -0.85 -1.86 2.02
C LYS A 222 -0.15 -1.99 0.67
N SER A 223 0.30 -0.85 0.15
CA SER A 223 1.41 -0.80 -0.81
C SER A 223 2.58 0.03 -0.29
N SER A 224 3.79 -0.52 -0.34
CA SER A 224 4.88 -0.12 0.56
C SER A 224 6.17 0.35 -0.12
N ASN A 225 6.23 0.48 -1.44
CA ASN A 225 7.43 0.98 -2.09
C ASN A 225 7.60 2.50 -1.88
N ASP A 226 8.59 2.84 -1.06
CA ASP A 226 8.97 4.19 -0.68
C ASP A 226 10.30 4.65 -1.34
N THR A 227 10.80 3.89 -2.32
CA THR A 227 12.02 4.23 -3.08
C THR A 227 11.81 4.58 -4.55
N ASP A 228 10.88 3.93 -5.25
CA ASP A 228 10.74 3.99 -6.70
C ASP A 228 9.46 4.73 -7.12
N ALA A 229 9.63 5.89 -7.77
CA ALA A 229 8.49 6.68 -8.23
C ALA A 229 7.60 5.90 -9.21
N GLY A 230 6.32 5.81 -8.90
CA GLY A 230 5.32 5.04 -9.67
C GLY A 230 5.04 3.64 -9.13
N ALA A 231 5.87 3.10 -8.23
CA ALA A 231 5.54 1.97 -7.37
C ALA A 231 4.76 2.46 -6.12
N GLY A 232 4.41 1.63 -5.14
CA GLY A 232 3.66 2.06 -3.95
C GLY A 232 2.20 2.44 -4.24
N GLN A 233 1.58 1.79 -5.23
CA GLN A 233 0.22 2.08 -5.69
C GLN A 233 -0.77 1.05 -5.13
N LEU A 234 -1.85 1.52 -4.51
CA LEU A 234 -2.96 0.67 -4.06
C LEU A 234 -4.23 1.02 -4.83
N VAL A 235 -4.83 0.03 -5.50
CA VAL A 235 -6.03 0.20 -6.29
C VAL A 235 -7.13 -0.76 -5.88
N VAL A 236 -8.31 -0.24 -5.58
CA VAL A 236 -9.54 -1.03 -5.36
C VAL A 236 -10.55 -0.65 -6.43
N SER A 237 -10.90 -1.62 -7.29
CA SER A 237 -11.91 -1.45 -8.34
C SER A 237 -13.12 -2.38 -8.17
N GLY A 238 -13.02 -3.35 -7.25
CA GLY A 238 -14.09 -4.29 -6.92
C GLY A 238 -13.81 -5.06 -5.63
N GLY A 239 -14.66 -6.04 -5.33
CA GLY A 239 -14.57 -6.87 -4.13
C GLY A 239 -15.44 -6.38 -2.97
N GLU A 240 -15.58 -7.24 -1.96
CA GLU A 240 -16.17 -6.95 -0.65
C GLU A 240 -15.05 -7.14 0.39
N ILE A 241 -14.56 -6.05 0.97
CA ILE A 241 -13.38 -6.04 1.83
C ILE A 241 -13.80 -5.58 3.22
N THR A 242 -13.54 -6.38 4.24
CA THR A 242 -13.74 -6.04 5.65
C THR A 242 -12.38 -5.99 6.33
N ILE A 243 -12.10 -4.90 7.06
CA ILE A 243 -10.78 -4.66 7.64
C ILE A 243 -10.90 -4.28 9.12
N THR A 244 -10.16 -5.00 9.95
CA THR A 244 -9.79 -4.62 11.32
C THR A 244 -8.27 -4.51 11.34
N SER A 245 -7.75 -3.34 11.67
CA SER A 245 -6.29 -3.10 11.74
C SER A 245 -5.88 -2.51 13.08
N GLY A 246 -4.62 -2.71 13.45
CA GLY A 246 -4.01 -2.08 14.62
C GLY A 246 -3.35 -0.74 14.31
N ASP A 247 -3.06 -0.48 13.03
CA ASP A 247 -2.63 0.81 12.47
C ASP A 247 -3.61 1.21 11.36
N ASP A 248 -3.18 1.44 10.11
CA ASP A 248 -4.04 1.97 9.05
C ASP A 248 -4.81 0.87 8.34
N ALA A 249 -6.08 1.10 7.99
CA ALA A 249 -6.84 0.05 7.31
C ALA A 249 -6.41 -0.09 5.84
N VAL A 250 -6.20 1.03 5.15
CA VAL A 250 -5.75 1.09 3.74
C VAL A 250 -4.62 2.10 3.63
N LYS A 251 -3.41 1.64 3.30
CA LYS A 251 -2.22 2.50 3.23
C LYS A 251 -1.49 2.36 1.90
N ALA A 252 -1.01 3.46 1.35
CA ALA A 252 -0.08 3.43 0.21
C ALA A 252 1.00 4.50 0.32
N GLU A 253 2.24 4.13 0.00
CA GLU A 253 3.38 5.08 0.03
C GLU A 253 3.31 6.13 -1.09
N GLN A 254 2.47 5.96 -2.10
CA GLN A 254 2.29 6.97 -3.17
C GLN A 254 0.83 7.31 -3.44
N GLN A 255 -0.01 6.31 -3.73
CA GLN A 255 -1.40 6.58 -4.10
C GLN A 255 -2.38 5.47 -3.71
N VAL A 256 -3.52 5.87 -3.16
CA VAL A 256 -4.73 5.03 -3.08
C VAL A 256 -5.74 5.48 -4.13
N THR A 257 -6.24 4.53 -4.92
CA THR A 257 -7.35 4.75 -5.87
C THR A 257 -8.50 3.80 -5.60
N ILE A 258 -9.69 4.33 -5.30
CA ILE A 258 -10.92 3.57 -5.09
C ILE A 258 -11.93 3.95 -6.16
N SER A 259 -12.16 3.04 -7.11
CA SER A 259 -13.10 3.23 -8.23
C SER A 259 -14.35 2.34 -8.12
N GLY A 260 -14.33 1.35 -7.22
CA GLY A 260 -15.42 0.40 -7.03
C GLY A 260 -15.23 -0.45 -5.78
N GLY A 261 -16.05 -1.49 -5.64
CA GLY A 261 -16.05 -2.40 -4.48
C GLY A 261 -16.85 -1.90 -3.28
N VAL A 262 -16.84 -2.71 -2.22
CA VAL A 262 -17.35 -2.40 -0.88
C VAL A 262 -16.20 -2.55 0.09
N ILE A 263 -15.84 -1.48 0.80
CA ILE A 263 -14.79 -1.47 1.83
C ILE A 263 -15.47 -1.12 3.17
N ASP A 264 -15.38 -2.01 4.14
CA ASP A 264 -15.89 -1.83 5.49
C ASP A 264 -14.73 -1.87 6.50
N ILE A 265 -14.28 -0.69 6.90
CA ILE A 265 -13.24 -0.53 7.92
C ILE A 265 -13.93 -0.53 9.28
N VAL A 266 -13.84 -1.66 9.97
CA VAL A 266 -14.51 -1.92 11.25
C VAL A 266 -13.83 -1.15 12.38
N SER A 267 -12.50 -1.12 12.38
CA SER A 267 -11.68 -0.28 13.27
C SER A 267 -10.26 -0.15 12.74
N SER A 268 -9.69 1.04 12.90
CA SER A 268 -8.28 1.35 12.60
C SER A 268 -7.78 2.57 13.39
N VAL A 269 -6.48 2.87 13.28
CA VAL A 269 -5.94 4.19 13.66
C VAL A 269 -6.41 5.20 12.63
N GLU A 270 -5.85 5.18 11.41
CA GLU A 270 -6.41 5.92 10.27
C GLU A 270 -7.20 5.00 9.35
N GLY A 271 -8.22 5.54 8.68
CA GLY A 271 -9.01 4.76 7.73
C GLY A 271 -8.25 4.51 6.42
N ILE A 272 -7.92 5.60 5.72
CA ILE A 272 -7.20 5.56 4.45
C ILE A 272 -6.06 6.58 4.50
N GLU A 273 -4.82 6.14 4.35
CA GLU A 273 -3.65 7.02 4.31
C GLU A 273 -2.86 6.85 3.01
N ALA A 274 -2.60 7.95 2.31
CA ALA A 274 -1.62 8.02 1.23
C ALA A 274 -1.33 9.48 0.86
N PRO A 275 -0.19 9.79 0.23
CA PRO A 275 0.06 11.13 -0.30
C PRO A 275 -1.00 11.62 -1.28
N VAL A 276 -1.51 10.72 -2.13
CA VAL A 276 -2.59 11.03 -3.07
C VAL A 276 -3.72 10.02 -2.89
N ILE A 277 -4.92 10.51 -2.59
CA ILE A 277 -6.11 9.68 -2.44
C ILE A 277 -7.15 10.08 -3.48
N VAL A 278 -7.59 9.10 -4.28
CA VAL A 278 -8.58 9.30 -5.34
C VAL A 278 -9.76 8.36 -5.13
N ILE A 279 -10.93 8.91 -4.85
CA ILE A 279 -12.19 8.17 -4.68
C ILE A 279 -13.15 8.56 -5.80
N GLU A 280 -13.37 7.62 -6.72
CA GLU A 280 -14.22 7.80 -7.92
C GLU A 280 -15.53 7.01 -7.83
N GLY A 281 -15.59 6.00 -6.97
CA GLY A 281 -16.73 5.09 -6.87
C GLY A 281 -16.66 4.17 -5.66
N GLY A 282 -17.48 3.12 -5.66
CA GLY A 282 -17.57 2.15 -4.57
C GLY A 282 -18.40 2.61 -3.37
N GLN A 283 -18.49 1.73 -2.37
CA GLN A 283 -19.04 2.02 -1.05
C GLN A 283 -17.93 1.86 -0.02
N THR A 284 -17.63 2.90 0.75
CA THR A 284 -16.59 2.88 1.78
C THR A 284 -17.19 3.30 3.11
N SER A 285 -17.07 2.44 4.12
CA SER A 285 -17.44 2.69 5.52
C SER A 285 -16.17 2.77 6.35
N VAL A 286 -16.02 3.84 7.14
CA VAL A 286 -14.83 4.11 7.94
C VAL A 286 -15.20 4.30 9.40
N ASN A 287 -14.59 3.51 10.27
CA ASN A 287 -14.55 3.74 11.71
C ASN A 287 -13.09 3.79 12.17
N ALA A 288 -12.58 5.02 12.36
CA ALA A 288 -11.19 5.28 12.68
C ALA A 288 -11.06 6.02 14.01
N SER A 289 -9.92 5.82 14.68
CA SER A 289 -9.63 6.41 16.00
C SER A 289 -8.74 7.65 15.94
N ASP A 290 -8.04 7.84 14.82
CA ASP A 290 -7.38 9.08 14.41
C ASP A 290 -8.11 9.68 13.20
N ASP A 291 -7.52 9.79 12.01
CA ASP A 291 -8.18 10.39 10.84
C ASP A 291 -8.92 9.38 9.95
N GLY A 292 -10.04 9.81 9.37
CA GLY A 292 -10.85 8.95 8.51
C GLY A 292 -10.19 8.71 7.15
N VAL A 293 -9.80 9.80 6.49
CA VAL A 293 -9.06 9.81 5.23
C VAL A 293 -7.97 10.85 5.35
N ASN A 294 -6.71 10.45 5.30
CA ASN A 294 -5.55 11.30 5.55
C ASN A 294 -4.63 11.36 4.32
N ALA A 295 -4.44 12.55 3.75
CA ALA A 295 -3.37 12.78 2.78
C ALA A 295 -2.11 13.33 3.46
N ALA A 296 -1.14 12.45 3.69
CA ALA A 296 0.13 12.76 4.34
C ALA A 296 1.35 12.49 3.44
N ALA A 297 2.45 13.19 3.69
CA ALA A 297 3.67 13.03 2.89
C ALA A 297 4.37 11.68 3.16
N SER A 298 4.89 11.07 2.11
CA SER A 298 5.77 9.89 2.19
C SER A 298 7.23 10.26 1.88
N ALA A 299 8.11 9.25 1.84
CA ALA A 299 9.51 9.45 1.46
C ALA A 299 9.66 9.96 0.02
N ILE A 300 8.77 9.55 -0.89
CA ILE A 300 8.80 9.92 -2.31
C ILE A 300 7.94 11.15 -2.57
N VAL A 301 6.70 11.14 -2.09
CA VAL A 301 5.72 12.17 -2.40
C VAL A 301 5.65 13.16 -1.24
N THR A 302 6.42 14.23 -1.36
CA THR A 302 6.56 15.28 -0.34
C THR A 302 5.78 16.56 -0.65
N SER A 303 5.10 16.61 -1.79
CA SER A 303 4.32 17.75 -2.26
C SER A 303 3.26 17.29 -3.26
N GLY A 304 2.25 18.11 -3.50
CA GLY A 304 1.10 17.71 -4.32
C GLY A 304 0.20 16.70 -3.61
N LEU A 305 0.24 16.70 -2.27
CA LEU A 305 -0.63 15.90 -1.43
C LEU A 305 -2.08 16.28 -1.73
N SER A 306 -2.96 15.30 -1.88
CA SER A 306 -4.35 15.62 -2.19
C SER A 306 -5.34 14.50 -1.90
N ILE A 307 -6.56 14.92 -1.58
CA ILE A 307 -7.75 14.07 -1.56
C ILE A 307 -8.71 14.55 -2.65
N SER A 308 -9.08 13.66 -3.56
CA SER A 308 -10.06 13.93 -4.61
C SER A 308 -11.23 12.93 -4.55
N ILE A 309 -12.42 13.44 -4.28
CA ILE A 309 -13.67 12.66 -4.25
C ILE A 309 -14.57 13.11 -5.41
N SER A 310 -14.76 12.23 -6.39
CA SER A 310 -15.58 12.48 -7.58
C SER A 310 -16.82 11.60 -7.70
N GLY A 311 -16.92 10.56 -6.87
CA GLY A 311 -18.05 9.65 -6.81
C GLY A 311 -18.00 8.76 -5.57
N GLY A 312 -18.82 7.70 -5.57
CA GLY A 312 -18.92 6.74 -4.47
C GLY A 312 -19.86 7.15 -3.33
N ASP A 313 -20.12 6.21 -2.44
CA ASP A 313 -20.83 6.41 -1.17
C ASP A 313 -19.82 6.23 -0.02
N LEU A 314 -19.54 7.30 0.71
CA LEU A 314 -18.55 7.34 1.78
C LEU A 314 -19.25 7.64 3.11
N SER A 315 -19.17 6.70 4.06
CA SER A 315 -19.69 6.84 5.43
C SER A 315 -18.51 6.87 6.39
N ILE A 316 -18.28 7.98 7.07
CA ILE A 316 -17.17 8.14 8.00
C ILE A 316 -17.71 8.42 9.40
N VAL A 317 -17.31 7.60 10.36
CA VAL A 317 -17.61 7.77 11.78
C VAL A 317 -16.30 7.90 12.51
N MET A 318 -16.07 9.07 13.10
CA MET A 318 -14.85 9.34 13.85
C MET A 318 -15.06 9.11 15.34
N GLY A 319 -13.99 8.66 16.00
CA GLY A 319 -13.88 8.64 17.44
C GLY A 319 -13.97 10.03 18.08
N SER A 320 -13.73 10.08 19.39
CA SER A 320 -13.57 11.35 20.11
C SER A 320 -12.09 11.70 20.20
N GLY A 321 -11.71 12.93 19.88
CA GLY A 321 -10.30 13.30 19.88
C GLY A 321 -10.04 14.58 19.08
N ASP A 322 -8.76 14.81 18.83
CA ASP A 322 -8.30 15.71 17.77
C ASP A 322 -8.17 14.81 16.55
N THR A 323 -9.24 14.74 15.75
CA THR A 323 -9.42 13.79 14.64
C THR A 323 -10.28 14.44 13.58
N ASP A 324 -9.94 14.21 12.34
CA ASP A 324 -10.62 14.73 11.17
C ASP A 324 -11.22 13.60 10.34
N ALA A 325 -12.48 13.76 9.91
CA ALA A 325 -13.06 12.78 9.01
C ALA A 325 -12.31 12.73 7.67
N VAL A 326 -11.84 13.89 7.21
CA VAL A 326 -11.02 14.06 6.00
C VAL A 326 -9.94 15.09 6.32
N ASP A 327 -8.70 14.65 6.46
CA ASP A 327 -7.52 15.49 6.64
C ASP A 327 -6.64 15.45 5.38
N SER A 328 -6.23 16.61 4.89
CA SER A 328 -5.31 16.70 3.78
C SER A 328 -4.22 17.72 4.06
N ASN A 329 -2.99 17.26 4.21
CA ASN A 329 -1.80 18.12 4.23
C ASN A 329 -1.52 18.84 2.87
N GLY A 330 -2.44 18.72 1.90
CA GLY A 330 -2.47 19.50 0.66
C GLY A 330 -3.90 19.84 0.22
N ASP A 331 -4.24 19.59 -1.04
CA ASP A 331 -5.54 20.01 -1.62
C ASP A 331 -6.68 19.01 -1.32
N LEU A 332 -7.86 19.53 -0.98
CA LEU A 332 -9.11 18.76 -0.89
C LEU A 332 -10.09 19.18 -2.00
N SER A 333 -10.50 18.23 -2.83
CA SER A 333 -11.49 18.46 -3.89
C SER A 333 -12.63 17.46 -3.84
N ILE A 334 -13.86 17.96 -3.72
CA ILE A 334 -15.09 17.18 -3.78
C ILE A 334 -15.96 17.67 -4.96
N SER A 335 -16.20 16.78 -5.91
CA SER A 335 -16.95 17.06 -7.14
C SER A 335 -18.15 16.14 -7.38
N GLY A 336 -18.29 15.08 -6.59
CA GLY A 336 -19.39 14.12 -6.65
C GLY A 336 -19.44 13.21 -5.42
N GLY A 337 -20.29 12.17 -5.49
CA GLY A 337 -20.49 11.19 -4.42
C GLY A 337 -21.57 11.55 -3.39
N THR A 338 -21.87 10.59 -2.52
CA THR A 338 -22.67 10.77 -1.30
C THR A 338 -21.74 10.59 -0.10
N ILE A 339 -21.58 11.60 0.73
CA ILE A 339 -20.66 11.58 1.87
C ILE A 339 -21.46 11.83 3.14
N ASP A 340 -21.45 10.88 4.07
CA ASP A 340 -22.10 11.00 5.39
C ASP A 340 -21.03 10.92 6.48
N ILE A 341 -20.86 12.01 7.23
CA ILE A 341 -19.82 12.17 8.23
C ILE A 341 -20.47 12.34 9.61
N THR A 342 -20.06 11.51 10.56
CA THR A 342 -20.29 11.72 11.99
C THR A 342 -18.96 11.96 12.67
N ALA A 343 -18.61 13.24 12.90
CA ALA A 343 -17.30 13.62 13.41
C ALA A 343 -17.34 14.96 14.18
N GLN A 344 -16.34 15.20 15.02
CA GLN A 344 -16.14 16.51 15.67
C GLN A 344 -15.58 17.54 14.70
N SER A 345 -14.62 17.11 13.88
CA SER A 345 -14.08 17.86 12.75
C SER A 345 -14.29 17.05 11.47
N ALA A 346 -14.90 17.68 10.47
CA ALA A 346 -15.28 17.00 9.23
C ALA A 346 -14.22 17.14 8.13
N PHE A 347 -13.53 18.28 8.11
CA PHE A 347 -12.58 18.63 7.06
C PHE A 347 -11.44 19.48 7.65
N ASP A 348 -10.21 19.00 7.50
CA ASP A 348 -9.00 19.81 7.60
C ASP A 348 -8.24 19.73 6.26
N TYR A 349 -7.67 20.85 5.84
CA TYR A 349 -6.82 20.90 4.66
C TYR A 349 -5.85 22.07 4.68
N ASP A 350 -4.59 21.81 4.38
CA ASP A 350 -3.52 22.83 4.33
C ASP A 350 -3.52 23.63 3.01
N GLY A 351 -4.02 23.01 1.93
CA GLY A 351 -4.06 23.57 0.60
C GLY A 351 -5.38 24.27 0.28
N SER A 352 -5.88 24.03 -0.93
CA SER A 352 -7.18 24.51 -1.39
C SER A 352 -8.28 23.50 -1.11
N GLY A 353 -9.41 23.99 -0.60
CA GLY A 353 -10.65 23.22 -0.46
C GLY A 353 -11.65 23.62 -1.53
N THR A 354 -12.10 22.66 -2.34
CA THR A 354 -13.06 22.90 -3.41
C THR A 354 -14.24 21.95 -3.31
N LEU A 355 -15.46 22.49 -3.26
CA LEU A 355 -16.71 21.74 -3.35
C LEU A 355 -17.49 22.21 -4.58
N THR A 356 -17.64 21.33 -5.57
CA THR A 356 -18.34 21.62 -6.84
C THR A 356 -19.51 20.69 -7.14
N GLY A 357 -19.66 19.61 -6.39
CA GLY A 357 -20.75 18.64 -6.53
C GLY A 357 -20.74 17.61 -5.41
N GLY A 358 -21.65 16.63 -5.49
CA GLY A 358 -21.89 15.63 -4.45
C GLY A 358 -22.98 16.05 -3.46
N THR A 359 -23.33 15.13 -2.55
CA THR A 359 -24.23 15.37 -1.41
C THR A 359 -23.45 15.06 -0.14
N ILE A 360 -23.24 16.05 0.71
CA ILE A 360 -22.44 15.91 1.93
C ILE A 360 -23.35 16.18 3.13
N THR A 361 -23.43 15.22 4.04
CA THR A 361 -24.10 15.36 5.34
C THR A 361 -23.05 15.27 6.44
N VAL A 362 -23.04 16.23 7.35
CA VAL A 362 -22.18 16.23 8.54
C VAL A 362 -23.08 16.29 9.76
N ASN A 363 -23.01 15.27 10.62
CA ASN A 363 -23.80 15.14 11.84
C ASN A 363 -25.32 15.31 11.61
N GLY A 364 -25.81 14.80 10.48
CA GLY A 364 -27.23 14.86 10.08
C GLY A 364 -27.67 16.17 9.43
N GLU A 365 -26.76 17.12 9.19
CA GLU A 365 -27.04 18.36 8.47
C GLU A 365 -26.30 18.39 7.13
N GLU A 366 -27.01 18.70 6.04
CA GLU A 366 -26.40 18.85 4.73
C GLU A 366 -25.52 20.11 4.69
N VAL A 367 -24.29 19.98 4.16
CA VAL A 367 -23.34 21.08 4.03
C VAL A 367 -23.10 21.41 2.54
N THR A 368 -22.98 22.70 2.25
CA THR A 368 -22.78 23.20 0.87
C THR A 368 -21.47 23.96 0.68
N GLU A 369 -20.63 23.99 1.71
CA GLU A 369 -19.28 24.56 1.69
C GLU A 369 -18.37 23.74 2.60
N LEU A 370 -17.08 23.67 2.26
CA LEU A 370 -16.08 23.05 3.13
C LEU A 370 -15.69 24.05 4.21
N SER A 371 -15.94 23.71 5.47
CA SER A 371 -15.51 24.50 6.61
C SER A 371 -14.18 23.94 7.12
N ASN A 372 -13.07 24.57 6.72
CA ASN A 372 -11.75 24.25 7.27
C ASN A 372 -11.68 24.67 8.75
N GLN A 373 -11.28 23.75 9.61
CA GLN A 373 -10.99 24.01 11.01
C GLN A 373 -9.57 24.56 11.19
N MET A 374 -9.25 25.69 10.56
CA MET A 374 -8.07 26.45 10.93
C MET A 374 -8.23 26.85 12.39
N MET A 375 -7.60 26.12 13.31
CA MET A 375 -7.57 26.45 14.74
C MET A 375 -7.23 27.92 14.83
N GLY A 376 -8.21 28.71 15.24
CA GLY A 376 -8.07 30.13 15.51
C GLY A 376 -7.11 30.31 16.67
N GLY A 377 -5.81 30.18 16.41
CA GLY A 377 -4.70 30.66 17.21
C GLY A 377 -4.73 32.19 17.22
N GLY A 378 -5.82 32.74 17.76
CA GLY A 378 -5.93 34.14 18.11
C GLY A 378 -4.87 34.44 19.13
N MET A 379 -3.70 34.86 18.64
CA MET A 379 -2.66 35.47 19.44
C MET A 379 -3.27 36.72 20.05
N GLY A 380 -3.85 36.54 21.24
CA GLY A 380 -4.47 37.58 22.03
C GLY A 380 -3.44 38.67 22.27
N GLY A 381 -3.53 39.73 21.47
CA GLY A 381 -2.78 40.96 21.61
C GLY A 381 -3.11 41.62 22.94
N GLY A 382 -2.44 41.15 24.00
CA GLY A 382 -2.44 41.76 25.33
C GLY A 382 -1.55 43.00 25.33
N GLY A 383 -1.99 44.06 24.67
CA GLY A 383 -1.49 45.40 24.89
C GLY A 383 -1.80 45.86 26.33
N ARG A 384 -0.75 45.92 27.15
CA ARG A 384 -0.39 46.88 28.22
C ARG A 384 -1.43 47.93 28.68
N PRO A 385 -1.36 48.37 29.95
CA PRO A 385 -0.30 49.31 30.37
C PRO A 385 0.91 48.68 31.07
#